data_AF-A0A1F6N9U1-F1
#
_entry.id   AF-A0A1F6N9U1-F1
#
_cell.length_a   1.000
_cell.length_b   1.000
_cell.length_c   1.000
_cell.angle_alpha   90.00
_cell.angle_beta   90.00
_cell.angle_gamma   90.00
#
_symmetry.space_group_name_H-M   'P 1'
#
loop_
_entity.id
_entity.type
_entity.pdbx_description
1 polymer ?
#
loop_
_entity_poly.entity_id
_entity_poly.type
_entity_poly.pdbx_seq_one_letter_code
_entity_poly.pdbx_strand_id
1 'polypeptide(L)'
;MPLYRQTSRLGKRITIAGYELVRDPKENRWIFTHLLADEYNLAQGTYSINDGTHRHHVDYNKRNNNPKNIKRLTKEGHLQIHRDHVDKTLRRPDVIAKMLAAKKSPAYRSKMSAAMKKIAPLLRARAKKQWSDPAYKDYMKEKFLTFYKTNEVYRKKNNALLNEEQFKYWADKTHRQKQAERVTAFFEKHPERREALQAEATEQWKNVDLRVWRAEKTKAQWDNSFRAKRKRAYDQVYLQHSLKLLSDVYKTNGTIENYDMVRRSIKANKNYLKLSTIIQRFFKNDQKELLAAVQNYNHRIVSIKKLTKRIPVYDIEVPNTHNFALANGVFVHNSAKQGRDREHQAILPLRGKVLNVERARLDKILTNNELKSLIIAMGTNIGEQFDITKLRYHRIVIMTDADVDGAHIRTLLLTFFYRYYVELLKNGHIYIAQPPLYSLKYGKEMFYAYNDEEKAKVLKDLENRKVAKAETKKAAKNDKEIVEGEGENESEADKAVEAEEKQAIMIGGTKVNIQRYKGLGEMNPDQLWDTTMDPKNRMMKLVTVDDAEAANETFEILMGDEVEPRKKFIQTYAKSVQNLDI
;
A
#
# COMPACT_ATOMS: atom_id res chain seq x y z
N MET A 1 13.79 -65.91 -41.15
CA MET A 1 12.79 -65.17 -40.31
C MET A 1 13.14 -63.70 -40.30
N PRO A 2 12.17 -62.78 -40.44
CA PRO A 2 12.44 -61.34 -40.38
C PRO A 2 12.92 -60.92 -38.98
N LEU A 3 13.95 -60.07 -38.94
CA LEU A 3 14.50 -59.51 -37.71
C LEU A 3 13.64 -58.31 -37.26
N TYR A 4 12.83 -58.49 -36.22
CA TYR A 4 12.01 -57.41 -35.67
C TYR A 4 12.82 -56.56 -34.69
N ARG A 5 12.80 -55.23 -34.90
CA ARG A 5 13.50 -54.24 -34.08
C ARG A 5 12.52 -53.17 -33.59
N GLN A 6 12.71 -52.69 -32.37
CA GLN A 6 11.99 -51.51 -31.86
C GLN A 6 12.85 -50.69 -30.89
N THR A 7 12.38 -49.51 -30.51
CA THR A 7 13.06 -48.66 -29.50
C THR A 7 12.33 -48.73 -28.16
N SER A 8 13.10 -48.90 -27.09
CA SER A 8 12.60 -48.93 -25.72
C SER A 8 11.91 -47.62 -25.32
N ARG A 9 10.74 -47.76 -24.70
CA ARG A 9 9.94 -46.68 -24.10
C ARG A 9 9.79 -46.96 -22.60
N LEU A 10 9.77 -45.93 -21.77
CA LEU A 10 9.54 -46.05 -20.33
C LEU A 10 8.17 -46.71 -20.08
N GLY A 11 8.14 -47.79 -19.30
CA GLY A 11 6.92 -48.57 -19.03
C GLY A 11 7.10 -49.52 -17.84
N LYS A 12 6.07 -50.30 -17.50
CA LYS A 12 6.00 -51.08 -16.25
C LYS A 12 7.23 -51.99 -15.97
N ARG A 13 7.90 -52.53 -16.99
CA ARG A 13 9.10 -53.39 -16.86
C ARG A 13 10.37 -52.81 -17.50
N ILE A 14 10.30 -51.64 -18.14
CA ILE A 14 11.42 -51.03 -18.87
C ILE A 14 11.76 -49.70 -18.19
N THR A 15 12.92 -49.66 -17.53
CA THR A 15 13.41 -48.50 -16.75
C THR A 15 14.27 -47.53 -17.56
N ILE A 16 14.67 -47.91 -18.78
CA ILE A 16 15.53 -47.14 -19.68
C ILE A 16 14.85 -46.94 -21.04
N ALA A 17 14.86 -45.71 -21.56
CA ALA A 17 14.30 -45.38 -22.88
C ALA A 17 15.39 -45.00 -23.89
N GLY A 18 15.09 -45.23 -25.18
CA GLY A 18 15.95 -44.85 -26.30
C GLY A 18 16.98 -45.89 -26.73
N TYR A 19 17.01 -47.06 -26.09
CA TYR A 19 17.82 -48.22 -26.49
C TYR A 19 17.10 -49.09 -27.51
N GLU A 20 17.85 -49.75 -28.38
CA GLU A 20 17.34 -50.72 -29.35
C GLU A 20 17.00 -52.06 -28.70
N LEU A 21 15.88 -52.63 -29.14
CA LEU A 21 15.37 -53.94 -28.72
C LEU A 21 15.22 -54.84 -29.96
N VAL A 22 15.58 -56.11 -29.84
CA VAL A 22 15.38 -57.16 -30.84
C VAL A 22 14.40 -58.19 -30.29
N ARG A 23 13.50 -58.71 -31.14
CA ARG A 23 12.57 -59.77 -30.77
C ARG A 23 13.29 -61.12 -30.78
N ASP A 24 13.32 -61.79 -29.64
CA ASP A 24 13.72 -63.19 -29.58
C ASP A 24 12.52 -64.08 -29.94
N PRO A 25 12.58 -64.84 -31.05
CA PRO A 25 11.49 -65.72 -31.46
C PRO A 25 11.33 -66.95 -30.56
N LYS A 26 12.37 -67.38 -29.82
CA LYS A 26 12.30 -68.58 -28.96
C LYS A 26 11.52 -68.31 -27.67
N GLU A 27 11.86 -67.23 -26.99
CA GLU A 27 11.25 -66.86 -25.70
C GLU A 27 10.10 -65.86 -25.86
N ASN A 28 9.78 -65.47 -27.10
CA ASN A 28 8.73 -64.50 -27.43
C ASN A 28 8.84 -63.22 -26.57
N ARG A 29 10.06 -62.71 -26.37
CA ARG A 29 10.34 -61.50 -25.59
C ARG A 29 11.23 -60.52 -26.35
N TRP A 30 11.24 -59.27 -25.89
CA TRP A 30 12.13 -58.23 -26.41
C TRP A 30 13.41 -58.18 -25.56
N ILE A 31 14.56 -58.30 -26.20
CA ILE A 31 15.88 -58.27 -25.57
C ILE A 31 16.58 -57.00 -26.03
N PHE A 32 17.32 -56.34 -25.13
CA PHE A 32 18.14 -55.20 -25.51
C PHE A 32 19.33 -55.65 -26.34
N THR A 33 19.54 -55.00 -27.49
CA THR A 33 20.62 -55.36 -28.42
C THR A 33 22.01 -55.28 -27.79
N HIS A 34 22.24 -54.35 -26.86
CA HIS A 34 23.52 -54.24 -26.14
C HIS A 34 23.80 -55.41 -25.19
N LEU A 35 22.76 -56.14 -24.72
CA LEU A 35 22.94 -57.37 -23.94
C LEU A 35 23.43 -58.51 -24.82
N LEU A 36 22.91 -58.61 -26.05
CA LEU A 36 23.39 -59.59 -27.03
C LEU A 36 24.84 -59.31 -27.44
N ALA A 37 25.22 -58.03 -27.58
CA ALA A 37 26.59 -57.63 -27.87
C ALA A 37 27.56 -57.94 -26.71
N ASP A 38 27.08 -57.80 -25.46
CA ASP A 38 27.82 -58.21 -24.25
C ASP A 38 28.00 -59.74 -24.17
N GLU A 39 26.93 -60.51 -24.42
CA GLU A 39 26.99 -61.98 -24.49
C GLU A 39 27.96 -62.45 -25.58
N TYR A 40 27.97 -61.82 -26.75
CA TYR A 40 28.93 -62.10 -27.82
C TYR A 40 30.38 -61.86 -27.38
N ASN A 41 30.68 -60.73 -26.73
CA ASN A 41 32.03 -60.42 -26.25
C ASN A 41 32.50 -61.39 -25.16
N LEU A 42 31.60 -61.85 -24.29
CA LEU A 42 31.90 -62.88 -23.30
C LEU A 42 32.23 -64.22 -23.98
N ALA A 43 31.45 -64.62 -24.99
CA ALA A 43 31.69 -65.85 -25.75
C ALA A 43 33.01 -65.82 -26.55
N GLN A 44 33.43 -64.63 -27.01
CA GLN A 44 34.70 -64.41 -27.72
C GLN A 44 35.89 -64.14 -26.79
N GLY A 45 35.70 -64.13 -25.47
CA GLY A 45 36.77 -63.87 -24.50
C GLY A 45 37.36 -62.45 -24.55
N THR A 46 36.62 -61.47 -25.07
CA THR A 46 37.09 -60.07 -25.18
C THR A 46 37.20 -59.37 -23.81
N TYR A 47 36.38 -59.80 -22.85
CA TYR A 47 36.46 -59.44 -21.44
C TYR A 47 35.80 -60.54 -20.59
N SER A 48 36.04 -60.55 -19.28
CA SER A 48 35.48 -61.51 -18.33
C SER A 48 34.29 -60.94 -17.57
N ILE A 49 33.46 -61.84 -17.02
CA ILE A 49 32.35 -61.48 -16.11
C ILE A 49 32.87 -60.72 -14.88
N ASN A 50 34.11 -61.01 -14.45
CA ASN A 50 34.74 -60.40 -13.28
C ASN A 50 35.20 -58.95 -13.50
N ASP A 51 35.26 -58.48 -14.74
CA ASP A 51 35.77 -57.14 -15.09
C ASP A 51 34.79 -56.02 -14.67
N GLY A 52 33.55 -56.36 -14.35
CA GLY A 52 32.60 -55.40 -13.82
C GLY A 52 31.13 -55.82 -13.90
N THR A 53 30.32 -55.25 -13.01
CA THR A 53 28.88 -55.49 -12.93
C THR A 53 28.06 -54.57 -13.84
N HIS A 54 28.63 -53.45 -14.30
CA HIS A 54 27.93 -52.43 -15.09
C HIS A 54 28.36 -52.49 -16.56
N ARG A 55 27.38 -52.45 -17.45
CA ARG A 55 27.57 -52.45 -18.91
C ARG A 55 27.39 -51.03 -19.43
N HIS A 56 28.36 -50.51 -20.18
CA HIS A 56 28.34 -49.14 -20.65
C HIS A 56 28.81 -49.05 -22.11
N HIS A 57 28.15 -48.21 -22.91
CA HIS A 57 28.60 -47.85 -24.26
C HIS A 57 29.85 -46.97 -24.16
N VAL A 58 30.88 -47.23 -24.97
CA VAL A 58 32.10 -46.39 -24.98
C VAL A 58 31.77 -45.00 -25.51
N ASP A 59 30.91 -44.93 -26.53
CA ASP A 59 30.35 -43.69 -27.04
C ASP A 59 29.04 -43.27 -26.36
N TYR A 60 28.56 -42.07 -26.69
CA TYR A 60 27.29 -41.54 -26.19
C TYR A 60 26.07 -42.03 -27.00
N ASN A 61 26.29 -42.87 -28.02
CA ASN A 61 25.24 -43.34 -28.93
C ASN A 61 24.66 -44.66 -28.43
N LYS A 62 23.53 -44.57 -27.73
CA LYS A 62 22.77 -45.70 -27.14
C LYS A 62 22.30 -46.76 -28.16
N ARG A 63 22.39 -46.47 -29.46
CA ARG A 63 22.00 -47.37 -30.55
C ARG A 63 23.20 -48.02 -31.24
N ASN A 64 24.42 -47.59 -30.92
CA ASN A 64 25.63 -48.23 -31.41
C ASN A 64 25.93 -49.49 -30.58
N ASN A 65 25.29 -50.59 -30.97
CA ASN A 65 25.41 -51.88 -30.30
C ASN A 65 26.51 -52.76 -30.91
N ASN A 66 27.50 -52.16 -31.59
CA ASN A 66 28.68 -52.89 -32.05
C ASN A 66 29.42 -53.48 -30.83
N PRO A 67 29.79 -54.77 -30.82
CA PRO A 67 30.48 -55.38 -29.68
C PRO A 67 31.71 -54.60 -29.19
N LYS A 68 32.47 -53.96 -30.09
CA LYS A 68 33.64 -53.11 -29.74
C LYS A 68 33.27 -51.85 -28.94
N ASN A 69 32.01 -51.41 -29.00
CA ASN A 69 31.51 -50.23 -28.31
C ASN A 69 30.89 -50.55 -26.94
N ILE A 70 30.93 -51.81 -26.48
CA ILE A 70 30.38 -52.20 -25.17
C ILE A 70 31.53 -52.61 -24.25
N LYS A 71 31.58 -52.03 -23.04
CA LYS A 71 32.54 -52.40 -22.00
C LYS A 71 31.83 -52.73 -20.68
N ARG A 72 32.43 -53.64 -19.92
CA ARG A 72 32.09 -53.87 -18.50
C ARG A 72 32.99 -53.05 -17.60
N LEU A 73 32.40 -52.44 -16.58
CA LEU A 73 33.06 -51.55 -15.64
C LEU A 73 32.63 -51.86 -14.20
N THR A 74 33.51 -51.56 -13.25
CA THR A 74 33.17 -51.51 -11.82
C THR A 74 32.17 -50.37 -11.56
N LYS A 75 31.48 -50.44 -10.42
CA LYS A 75 30.51 -49.40 -10.01
C LYS A 75 31.16 -48.01 -9.95
N GLU A 76 32.39 -47.94 -9.44
CA GLU A 76 33.16 -46.70 -9.31
C GLU A 76 33.62 -46.18 -10.67
N GLY A 77 34.16 -47.04 -11.54
CA GLY A 77 34.56 -46.66 -12.90
C GLY A 77 33.38 -46.17 -13.74
N HIS A 78 32.22 -46.83 -13.61
CA HIS A 78 30.97 -46.38 -14.23
C HIS A 78 30.55 -44.99 -13.72
N LEU A 79 30.58 -44.75 -12.40
CA LEU A 79 30.22 -43.46 -11.82
C LEU A 79 31.18 -42.34 -12.25
N GLN A 80 32.47 -42.63 -12.38
CA GLN A 80 33.47 -41.67 -12.83
C GLN A 80 33.18 -41.19 -14.26
N ILE A 81 32.83 -42.09 -15.18
CA ILE A 81 32.39 -41.72 -16.54
C ILE A 81 31.17 -40.79 -16.51
N HIS A 82 30.20 -41.05 -15.62
CA HIS A 82 29.04 -40.13 -15.46
C HIS A 82 29.43 -38.77 -14.91
N ARG A 83 30.44 -38.68 -14.03
CA ARG A 83 30.98 -37.40 -13.52
C ARG A 83 31.68 -36.62 -14.62
N ASP A 84 32.53 -37.26 -15.41
CA ASP A 84 33.26 -36.63 -16.51
C ASP A 84 32.31 -36.17 -17.62
N HIS A 85 31.14 -36.83 -17.75
CA HIS A 85 30.10 -36.47 -18.70
C HIS A 85 29.03 -35.52 -18.14
N VAL A 86 29.18 -34.96 -16.93
CA VAL A 86 28.19 -34.02 -16.34
C VAL A 86 27.97 -32.79 -17.23
N ASP A 87 29.04 -32.27 -17.86
CA ASP A 87 28.95 -31.12 -18.76
C ASP A 87 28.19 -31.44 -20.05
N LYS A 88 28.25 -32.68 -20.51
CA LYS A 88 27.53 -33.17 -21.70
C LYS A 88 26.09 -33.62 -21.40
N THR A 89 25.73 -33.77 -20.13
CA THR A 89 24.42 -34.28 -19.66
C THR A 89 23.64 -33.22 -18.89
N LEU A 90 24.02 -32.95 -17.63
CA LEU A 90 23.23 -32.17 -16.66
C LEU A 90 23.52 -30.67 -16.70
N ARG A 91 24.74 -30.26 -17.07
CA ARG A 91 25.12 -28.84 -17.18
C ARG A 91 25.00 -28.28 -18.60
N ARG A 92 24.36 -29.02 -19.50
CA ARG A 92 24.04 -28.52 -20.83
C ARG A 92 23.11 -27.30 -20.71
N PRO A 93 23.29 -26.22 -21.50
CA PRO A 93 22.51 -24.99 -21.34
C PRO A 93 20.99 -25.18 -21.38
N ASP A 94 20.50 -26.09 -22.24
CA ASP A 94 19.07 -26.43 -22.33
C ASP A 94 18.56 -27.18 -21.09
N VAL A 95 19.40 -28.02 -20.47
CA VAL A 95 19.05 -28.75 -19.25
C VAL A 95 19.06 -27.81 -18.04
N ILE A 96 20.02 -26.90 -17.96
CA ILE A 96 20.04 -25.84 -16.94
C ILE A 96 18.81 -24.94 -17.10
N ALA A 97 18.47 -24.53 -18.33
CA ALA A 97 17.27 -23.74 -18.60
C ALA A 97 15.98 -24.49 -18.18
N LYS A 98 15.86 -25.78 -18.52
CA LYS A 98 14.76 -26.65 -18.05
C LYS A 98 14.72 -26.76 -16.54
N MET A 99 15.86 -26.92 -15.88
CA MET A 99 15.95 -26.96 -14.41
C MET A 99 15.52 -25.63 -13.78
N LEU A 100 15.98 -24.50 -14.31
CA LEU A 100 15.60 -23.16 -13.82
C LEU A 100 14.09 -22.92 -14.02
N ALA A 101 13.54 -23.32 -15.16
CA ALA A 101 12.10 -23.28 -15.40
C ALA A 101 11.33 -24.16 -14.40
N ALA A 102 11.79 -25.38 -14.15
CA ALA A 102 11.22 -26.27 -13.14
C ALA A 102 11.31 -25.68 -11.72
N LYS A 103 12.44 -25.05 -11.35
CA LYS A 103 12.63 -24.38 -10.05
C LYS A 103 11.73 -23.15 -9.87
N LYS A 104 11.36 -22.48 -10.97
CA LYS A 104 10.41 -21.37 -10.96
C LYS A 104 8.94 -21.83 -10.87
N SER A 105 8.66 -23.11 -11.13
CA SER A 105 7.29 -23.63 -11.11
C SER A 105 6.65 -23.56 -9.71
N PRO A 106 5.33 -23.27 -9.60
CA PRO A 106 4.62 -23.25 -8.33
C PRO A 106 4.69 -24.59 -7.56
N ALA A 107 4.62 -25.72 -8.30
CA ALA A 107 4.69 -27.05 -7.71
C ALA A 107 6.05 -27.32 -7.04
N TYR A 108 7.14 -26.93 -7.69
CA TYR A 108 8.48 -27.03 -7.11
C TYR A 108 8.65 -26.10 -5.90
N ARG A 109 8.22 -24.83 -6.00
CA ARG A 109 8.31 -23.87 -4.89
C ARG A 109 7.51 -24.33 -3.68
N SER A 110 6.30 -24.87 -3.88
CA SER A 110 5.49 -25.44 -2.81
C SER A 110 6.17 -26.64 -2.16
N LYS A 111 6.67 -27.59 -2.97
CA LYS A 111 7.41 -28.76 -2.48
C LYS A 111 8.67 -28.36 -1.70
N MET A 112 9.41 -27.36 -2.18
CA MET A 112 10.59 -26.83 -1.48
C MET A 112 10.20 -26.08 -0.20
N SER A 113 9.15 -25.28 -0.21
CA SER A 113 8.65 -24.61 1.00
C SER A 113 8.27 -25.64 2.07
N ALA A 114 7.55 -26.69 1.70
CA ALA A 114 7.21 -27.79 2.60
C ALA A 114 8.46 -28.52 3.13
N ALA A 115 9.44 -28.79 2.28
CA ALA A 115 10.71 -29.39 2.68
C ALA A 115 11.51 -28.48 3.63
N MET A 116 11.61 -27.18 3.32
CA MET A 116 12.31 -26.19 4.13
C MET A 116 11.63 -25.99 5.48
N LYS A 117 10.30 -26.01 5.56
CA LYS A 117 9.58 -25.95 6.84
C LYS A 117 9.96 -27.11 7.78
N LYS A 118 10.18 -28.32 7.25
CA LYS A 118 10.63 -29.47 8.05
C LYS A 118 12.04 -29.27 8.61
N ILE A 119 12.93 -28.58 7.87
CA ILE A 119 14.34 -28.39 8.25
C ILE A 119 14.56 -27.05 8.99
N ALA A 120 13.62 -26.12 8.91
CA ALA A 120 13.72 -24.77 9.49
C ALA A 120 14.06 -24.76 11.00
N PRO A 121 13.50 -25.62 11.87
CA PRO A 121 13.87 -25.66 13.28
C PRO A 121 15.36 -25.98 13.49
N LEU A 122 15.89 -26.92 12.71
CA LEU A 122 17.29 -27.33 12.75
C LEU A 122 18.21 -26.21 12.25
N LEU A 123 17.83 -25.50 11.19
CA LEU A 123 18.58 -24.32 10.71
C LEU A 123 18.58 -23.20 11.74
N ARG A 124 17.44 -22.95 12.40
CA ARG A 124 17.34 -21.93 13.44
C ARG A 124 18.20 -22.28 14.66
N ALA A 125 18.23 -23.55 15.07
CA ALA A 125 19.10 -24.01 16.16
C ALA A 125 20.58 -23.83 15.81
N ARG A 126 20.98 -24.20 14.58
CA ARG A 126 22.35 -23.98 14.08
C ARG A 126 22.71 -22.49 14.04
N ALA A 127 21.83 -21.64 13.55
CA ALA A 127 22.04 -20.20 13.53
C ALA A 127 22.21 -19.64 14.95
N LYS A 128 21.37 -20.03 15.91
CA LYS A 128 21.53 -19.61 17.31
C LYS A 128 22.90 -20.01 17.89
N LYS A 129 23.35 -21.24 17.63
CA LYS A 129 24.68 -21.73 18.05
C LYS A 129 25.82 -20.95 17.39
N GLN A 130 25.64 -20.54 16.15
CA GLN A 130 26.64 -19.76 15.42
C GLN A 130 26.70 -18.31 15.93
N TRP A 131 25.55 -17.68 16.22
CA TRP A 131 25.48 -16.31 16.73
C TRP A 131 25.81 -16.17 18.23
N SER A 132 25.90 -17.28 18.98
CA SER A 132 26.40 -17.27 20.35
C SER A 132 27.93 -17.16 20.43
N ASP A 133 28.64 -17.45 19.35
CA ASP A 133 30.09 -17.27 19.27
C ASP A 133 30.43 -15.76 19.13
N PRO A 134 31.13 -15.15 20.10
CA PRO A 134 31.52 -13.75 20.05
C PRO A 134 32.39 -13.41 18.82
N ALA A 135 33.32 -14.30 18.44
CA ALA A 135 34.22 -14.06 17.31
C ALA A 135 33.45 -13.99 16.00
N TYR A 136 32.47 -14.87 15.81
CA TYR A 136 31.59 -14.84 14.65
C TYR A 136 30.72 -13.57 14.64
N LYS A 137 30.23 -13.13 15.79
CA LYS A 137 29.42 -11.91 15.91
C LYS A 137 30.22 -10.66 15.52
N ASP A 138 31.46 -10.56 15.98
CA ASP A 138 32.34 -9.44 15.65
C ASP A 138 32.72 -9.45 14.17
N TYR A 139 33.05 -10.62 13.62
CA TYR A 139 33.26 -10.79 12.17
C TYR A 139 32.05 -10.32 11.36
N MET A 140 30.84 -10.73 11.74
CA MET A 140 29.62 -10.32 11.03
C MET A 140 29.35 -8.82 11.16
N LYS A 141 29.63 -8.24 12.33
CA LYS A 141 29.52 -6.78 12.56
C LYS A 141 30.49 -6.02 11.66
N GLU A 142 31.74 -6.47 11.55
CA GLU A 142 32.74 -5.86 10.69
C GLU A 142 32.33 -5.96 9.22
N LYS A 143 31.90 -7.15 8.75
CA LYS A 143 31.41 -7.33 7.38
C LYS A 143 30.22 -6.43 7.06
N PHE A 144 29.28 -6.31 7.99
CA PHE A 144 28.14 -5.40 7.83
C PHE A 144 28.57 -3.93 7.79
N LEU A 145 29.46 -3.50 8.68
CA LEU A 145 29.96 -2.12 8.70
C LEU A 145 30.72 -1.78 7.42
N THR A 146 31.55 -2.70 6.93
CA THR A 146 32.24 -2.55 5.65
C THR A 146 31.23 -2.41 4.51
N PHE A 147 30.25 -3.31 4.42
CA PHE A 147 29.16 -3.23 3.45
C PHE A 147 28.39 -1.90 3.53
N TYR A 148 28.02 -1.46 4.74
CA TYR A 148 27.25 -0.23 4.96
C TYR A 148 28.04 1.03 4.59
N LYS A 149 29.36 1.03 4.85
CA LYS A 149 30.24 2.16 4.51
C LYS A 149 30.49 2.24 3.01
N THR A 150 30.70 1.09 2.33
CA THR A 150 30.98 1.03 0.89
C THR A 150 29.73 1.15 0.02
N ASN A 151 28.56 0.74 0.52
CA ASN A 151 27.31 0.78 -0.24
C ASN A 151 26.48 2.04 0.09
N GLU A 152 26.80 3.14 -0.59
CA GLU A 152 26.09 4.41 -0.42
C GLU A 152 24.60 4.32 -0.79
N VAL A 153 24.26 3.54 -1.83
CA VAL A 153 22.87 3.36 -2.29
C VAL A 153 22.03 2.71 -1.20
N TYR A 154 22.52 1.62 -0.59
CA TYR A 154 21.87 0.97 0.55
C TYR A 154 21.69 1.95 1.71
N ARG A 155 22.73 2.71 2.06
CA ARG A 155 22.68 3.67 3.17
C ARG A 155 21.63 4.76 2.96
N LYS A 156 21.59 5.38 1.77
CA LYS A 156 20.58 6.40 1.45
C LYS A 156 19.17 5.84 1.51
N LYS A 157 18.93 4.66 0.90
CA LYS A 157 17.63 4.00 0.91
C LYS A 157 17.17 3.64 2.32
N ASN A 158 18.08 3.07 3.12
CA ASN A 158 17.78 2.70 4.50
C ASN A 158 17.48 3.91 5.38
N ASN A 159 18.24 5.01 5.22
CA ASN A 159 17.99 6.25 5.97
C ASN A 159 16.65 6.90 5.57
N ALA A 160 16.29 6.88 4.28
CA ALA A 160 15.00 7.38 3.82
C ALA A 160 13.85 6.57 4.45
N LEU A 161 13.95 5.23 4.41
CA LEU A 161 12.96 4.34 5.02
C LEU A 161 12.84 4.55 6.53
N LEU A 162 13.97 4.63 7.24
CA LEU A 162 13.99 4.90 8.68
C LEU A 162 13.35 6.24 9.02
N ASN A 163 13.62 7.28 8.24
CA ASN A 163 13.00 8.59 8.44
C ASN A 163 11.48 8.52 8.22
N GLU A 164 11.03 7.87 7.16
CA GLU A 164 9.59 7.72 6.87
C GLU A 164 8.86 6.96 7.99
N GLU A 165 9.41 5.84 8.43
CA GLU A 165 8.86 5.06 9.54
C GLU A 165 8.87 5.84 10.85
N GLN A 166 9.92 6.64 11.10
CA GLN A 166 9.94 7.57 12.24
C GLN A 166 8.84 8.62 12.13
N PHE A 167 8.61 9.22 10.97
CA PHE A 167 7.53 10.18 10.77
C PHE A 167 6.16 9.56 11.06
N LYS A 168 5.89 8.36 10.52
CA LYS A 168 4.65 7.63 10.80
C LYS A 168 4.50 7.32 12.29
N TYR A 169 5.55 6.81 12.91
CA TYR A 169 5.55 6.47 14.33
C TYR A 169 5.29 7.70 15.21
N TRP A 170 5.96 8.83 14.95
CA TRP A 170 5.83 10.05 15.75
C TRP A 170 4.62 10.93 15.38
N ALA A 171 3.95 10.68 14.25
CA ALA A 171 2.70 11.35 13.91
C ALA A 171 1.61 11.05 14.96
N ASP A 172 1.60 9.82 15.49
CA ASP A 172 0.71 9.43 16.57
C ASP A 172 1.04 10.19 17.88
N LYS A 173 0.03 10.82 18.47
CA LYS A 173 0.14 11.52 19.76
C LYS A 173 0.45 10.54 20.90
N THR A 174 -0.06 9.31 20.83
CA THR A 174 0.12 8.30 21.89
C THR A 174 1.59 7.90 22.04
N HIS A 175 2.29 7.69 20.92
CA HIS A 175 3.73 7.39 20.93
C HIS A 175 4.57 8.53 21.49
N ARG A 176 4.25 9.78 21.12
CA ARG A 176 4.91 10.97 21.68
C ARG A 176 4.71 11.08 23.18
N GLN A 177 3.49 10.82 23.67
CA GLN A 177 3.17 10.85 25.08
C GLN A 177 3.89 9.73 25.86
N LYS A 178 3.83 8.48 25.39
CA LYS A 178 4.56 7.35 25.99
C LYS A 178 6.07 7.59 26.05
N GLN A 179 6.64 8.18 24.99
CA GLN A 179 8.06 8.54 24.99
C GLN A 179 8.36 9.63 26.00
N ALA A 180 7.53 10.67 26.10
CA ALA A 180 7.70 11.72 27.09
C ALA A 180 7.66 11.16 28.51
N GLU A 181 6.67 10.32 28.83
CA GLU A 181 6.55 9.61 30.11
C GLU A 181 7.78 8.76 30.40
N ARG A 182 8.27 8.00 29.41
CA ARG A 182 9.47 7.18 29.55
C ARG A 182 10.72 8.02 29.83
N VAL A 183 10.88 9.15 29.15
CA VAL A 183 12.02 10.06 29.35
C VAL A 183 11.94 10.72 30.72
N THR A 184 10.76 11.16 31.14
CA THR A 184 10.53 11.72 32.48
C THR A 184 10.88 10.69 33.56
N ALA A 185 10.32 9.49 33.47
CA ALA A 185 10.58 8.40 34.41
C ALA A 185 12.07 7.98 34.44
N PHE A 186 12.76 8.01 33.29
CA PHE A 186 14.19 7.74 33.24
C PHE A 186 14.98 8.78 34.06
N PHE A 187 14.69 10.06 33.88
CA PHE A 187 15.40 11.12 34.59
C PHE A 187 14.99 11.28 36.05
N GLU A 188 13.79 10.85 36.44
CA GLU A 188 13.40 10.73 37.85
C GLU A 188 14.17 9.62 38.56
N LYS A 189 14.40 8.49 37.87
CA LYS A 189 15.19 7.36 38.39
C LYS A 189 16.70 7.58 38.34
N HIS A 190 17.16 8.46 37.44
CA HIS A 190 18.58 8.72 37.18
C HIS A 190 18.91 10.22 37.25
N PRO A 191 18.79 10.88 38.43
CA PRO A 191 19.13 12.29 38.60
C PRO A 191 20.59 12.59 38.27
N GLU A 192 21.51 11.66 38.53
CA GLU A 192 22.93 11.75 38.20
C GLU A 192 23.19 11.98 36.70
N ARG A 193 22.27 11.50 35.84
CA ARG A 193 22.38 11.76 34.39
C ARG A 193 22.03 13.18 34.01
N ARG A 194 21.17 13.88 34.76
CA ARG A 194 20.92 15.30 34.53
C ARG A 194 22.16 16.13 34.86
N GLU A 195 22.80 15.84 35.98
CA GLU A 195 24.03 16.52 36.42
C GLU A 195 25.17 16.27 35.43
N ALA A 196 25.37 15.02 34.99
CA ALA A 196 26.36 14.69 33.97
C ALA A 196 26.13 15.43 32.65
N LEU A 197 24.89 15.47 32.15
CA LEU A 197 24.55 16.19 30.92
C LEU A 197 24.72 17.71 31.07
N GLN A 198 24.43 18.27 32.25
CA GLN A 198 24.66 19.69 32.54
C GLN A 198 26.15 20.03 32.53
N ALA A 199 26.98 19.20 33.18
CA ALA A 199 28.42 19.37 33.18
C ALA A 199 28.98 19.30 31.75
N GLU A 200 28.58 18.27 30.99
CA GLU A 200 28.96 18.10 29.58
C GLU A 200 28.52 19.29 28.72
N ALA A 201 27.29 19.76 28.87
CA ALA A 201 26.80 20.94 28.15
C ALA A 201 27.64 22.18 28.48
N THR A 202 27.98 22.38 29.75
CA THR A 202 28.80 23.52 30.19
C THR A 202 30.20 23.46 29.59
N GLU A 203 30.81 22.28 29.54
CA GLU A 203 32.11 22.06 28.91
C GLU A 203 32.06 22.29 27.38
N GLN A 204 31.04 21.75 26.71
CA GLN A 204 30.82 21.96 25.28
C GLN A 204 30.63 23.44 24.93
N TRP A 205 29.95 24.23 25.77
CA TRP A 205 29.76 25.67 25.53
C TRP A 205 31.01 26.50 25.82
N LYS A 206 31.95 26.01 26.63
CA LYS A 206 33.27 26.64 26.80
C LYS A 206 34.15 26.47 25.55
N ASN A 207 34.01 25.33 24.85
CA ASN A 207 34.74 25.05 23.62
C ASN A 207 34.43 26.10 22.52
N VAL A 208 35.44 26.86 22.11
CA VAL A 208 35.32 27.93 21.11
C VAL A 208 35.05 27.34 19.72
N ASP A 209 35.80 26.33 19.32
CA ASP A 209 35.68 25.69 17.99
C ASP A 209 34.29 25.10 17.79
N LEU A 210 33.75 24.45 18.82
CA LEU A 210 32.40 23.88 18.78
C LEU A 210 31.33 24.97 18.63
N ARG A 211 31.52 26.13 19.26
CA ARG A 211 30.62 27.28 19.10
C ARG A 211 30.68 27.87 17.70
N VAL A 212 31.87 28.04 17.15
CA VAL A 212 32.07 28.51 15.77
C VAL A 212 31.41 27.54 14.79
N TRP A 213 31.67 26.24 14.93
CA TRP A 213 31.04 25.22 14.09
C TRP A 213 29.51 25.23 14.19
N ARG A 214 28.95 25.37 15.40
CA ARG A 214 27.48 25.50 15.60
C ARG A 214 26.93 26.75 14.91
N ALA A 215 27.64 27.87 14.99
CA ALA A 215 27.23 29.11 14.33
C ALA A 215 27.24 28.96 12.80
N GLU A 216 28.28 28.36 12.23
CA GLU A 216 28.37 28.09 10.80
C GLU A 216 27.30 27.13 10.30
N LYS A 217 27.06 26.02 11.03
CA LYS A 217 25.98 25.07 10.70
C LYS A 217 24.62 25.72 10.78
N THR A 218 24.39 26.56 11.79
CA THR A 218 23.15 27.35 11.88
C THR A 218 23.04 28.28 10.68
N LYS A 219 24.09 29.03 10.32
CA LYS A 219 24.08 29.92 9.15
C LYS A 219 23.77 29.16 7.85
N ALA A 220 24.33 27.96 7.68
CA ALA A 220 24.08 27.10 6.53
C ALA A 220 22.61 26.60 6.46
N GLN A 221 21.96 26.38 7.61
CA GLN A 221 20.52 26.04 7.65
C GLN A 221 19.62 27.23 7.34
N TRP A 222 20.07 28.46 7.58
CA TRP A 222 19.32 29.70 7.36
C TRP A 222 19.42 30.20 5.91
N ASP A 223 19.15 29.31 4.95
CA ASP A 223 19.01 29.67 3.55
C ASP A 223 17.76 30.53 3.26
N ASN A 224 17.66 31.07 2.06
CA ASN A 224 16.55 31.94 1.66
C ASN A 224 15.19 31.21 1.69
N SER A 225 15.17 29.90 1.41
CA SER A 225 13.96 29.08 1.41
C SER A 225 13.43 28.87 2.83
N PHE A 226 14.31 28.49 3.76
CA PHE A 226 14.03 28.34 5.18
C PHE A 226 13.56 29.65 5.80
N ARG A 227 14.22 30.78 5.47
CA ARG A 227 13.79 32.12 5.91
C ARG A 227 12.37 32.45 5.45
N ALA A 228 12.05 32.21 4.19
CA ALA A 228 10.71 32.45 3.65
C ALA A 228 9.66 31.56 4.34
N LYS A 229 9.94 30.26 4.50
CA LYS A 229 9.06 29.30 5.19
C LYS A 229 8.81 29.70 6.64
N ARG A 230 9.87 30.08 7.36
CA ARG A 230 9.78 30.52 8.76
C ARG A 230 9.05 31.85 8.90
N LYS A 231 9.25 32.80 7.98
CA LYS A 231 8.50 34.07 7.93
C LYS A 231 7.00 33.82 7.76
N ARG A 232 6.59 32.96 6.81
CA ARG A 232 5.18 32.59 6.62
C ARG A 232 4.56 31.96 7.87
N ALA A 233 5.27 31.05 8.53
CA ALA A 233 4.79 30.42 9.76
C ALA A 233 4.60 31.45 10.89
N TYR A 234 5.55 32.39 11.07
CA TYR A 234 5.38 33.48 12.02
C TYR A 234 4.20 34.38 11.66
N ASP A 235 4.11 34.80 10.40
CA ASP A 235 3.03 35.66 9.89
C ASP A 235 1.65 35.05 10.16
N GLN A 236 1.49 33.75 9.95
CA GLN A 236 0.25 33.03 10.24
C GLN A 236 -0.10 33.05 11.73
N VAL A 237 0.87 32.81 12.62
CA VAL A 237 0.65 32.84 14.07
C VAL A 237 0.26 34.24 14.53
N TYR A 238 0.99 35.28 14.12
CA TYR A 238 0.69 36.66 14.50
C TYR A 238 -0.69 37.10 13.99
N LEU A 239 -1.06 36.74 12.76
CA LEU A 239 -2.36 37.07 12.18
C LEU A 239 -3.51 36.40 12.94
N GLN A 240 -3.41 35.08 13.21
CA GLN A 240 -4.46 34.34 13.91
C GLN A 240 -4.70 34.86 15.32
N HIS A 241 -3.63 35.09 16.09
CA HIS A 241 -3.75 35.64 17.44
C HIS A 241 -4.34 37.04 17.43
N SER A 242 -3.87 37.90 16.53
CA SER A 242 -4.34 39.29 16.45
C SER A 242 -5.79 39.40 15.99
N LEU A 243 -6.22 38.60 14.99
CA LEU A 243 -7.62 38.56 14.52
C LEU A 243 -8.57 38.04 15.59
N LYS A 244 -8.13 37.05 16.39
CA LYS A 244 -8.92 36.56 17.53
C LYS A 244 -9.25 37.69 18.50
N LEU A 245 -8.21 38.40 18.94
CA LEU A 245 -8.37 39.51 19.88
C LEU A 245 -9.20 40.64 19.28
N LEU A 246 -9.00 40.97 18.00
CA LEU A 246 -9.82 41.96 17.29
C LEU A 246 -11.30 41.58 17.26
N SER A 247 -11.62 40.31 17.02
CA SER A 247 -13.00 39.81 17.04
C SER A 247 -13.61 39.92 18.42
N ASP A 248 -12.86 39.56 19.47
CA ASP A 248 -13.33 39.65 20.85
C ASP A 248 -13.61 41.11 21.26
N VAL A 249 -12.73 42.05 20.87
CA VAL A 249 -12.93 43.49 21.10
C VAL A 249 -14.13 44.01 20.31
N TYR A 250 -14.27 43.61 19.04
CA TYR A 250 -15.40 44.02 18.20
C TYR A 250 -16.74 43.53 18.75
N LYS A 251 -16.82 42.29 19.24
CA LYS A 251 -18.03 41.73 19.87
C LYS A 251 -18.42 42.45 21.16
N THR A 252 -17.44 42.98 21.90
CA THR A 252 -17.69 43.62 23.20
C THR A 252 -18.05 45.10 23.05
N ASN A 253 -17.39 45.82 22.13
CA ASN A 253 -17.49 47.29 22.03
C ASN A 253 -18.17 47.77 20.74
N GLY A 254 -18.46 46.89 19.79
CA GLY A 254 -18.99 47.24 18.46
C GLY A 254 -17.99 47.93 17.52
N THR A 255 -16.79 48.28 18.01
CA THR A 255 -15.73 48.95 17.24
C THR A 255 -14.36 48.32 17.51
N ILE A 256 -13.43 48.49 16.56
CA ILE A 256 -12.04 47.98 16.67
C ILE A 256 -11.06 49.03 17.23
N GLU A 257 -11.51 50.26 17.50
CA GLU A 257 -10.66 51.38 17.91
C GLU A 257 -10.00 51.15 19.28
N ASN A 258 -10.70 50.44 20.17
CA ASN A 258 -10.20 50.10 21.51
C ASN A 258 -9.19 48.94 21.51
N TYR A 259 -8.90 48.33 20.35
CA TYR A 259 -8.01 47.17 20.26
C TYR A 259 -6.62 47.44 20.84
N ASP A 260 -6.00 48.57 20.50
CA ASP A 260 -4.66 48.88 20.95
C ASP A 260 -4.59 49.15 22.46
N MET A 261 -5.70 49.55 23.08
CA MET A 261 -5.85 49.69 24.53
C MET A 261 -5.94 48.32 25.20
N VAL A 262 -6.82 47.43 24.72
CA VAL A 262 -7.00 46.06 25.25
C VAL A 262 -5.74 45.22 25.07
N ARG A 263 -5.04 45.38 23.94
CA ARG A 263 -3.75 44.73 23.71
C ARG A 263 -2.70 45.12 24.75
N ARG A 264 -2.64 46.41 25.15
CA ARG A 264 -1.68 46.89 26.15
C ARG A 264 -1.96 46.33 27.55
N SER A 265 -3.22 46.03 27.88
CA SER A 265 -3.56 45.38 29.16
C SER A 265 -3.14 43.91 29.22
N ILE A 266 -2.99 43.22 28.09
CA ILE A 266 -2.61 41.79 28.05
C ILE A 266 -1.09 41.64 27.92
N LYS A 267 -0.37 41.75 29.04
CA LYS A 267 1.10 41.60 29.08
C LYS A 267 1.61 40.17 28.84
N ALA A 268 0.75 39.15 28.97
CA ALA A 268 1.15 37.74 28.94
C ALA A 268 1.47 37.20 27.54
N ASN A 269 0.88 37.75 26.48
CA ASN A 269 1.04 37.25 25.12
C ASN A 269 1.67 38.30 24.19
N LYS A 270 2.93 38.06 23.79
CA LYS A 270 3.71 38.96 22.91
C LYS A 270 3.36 38.83 21.43
N ASN A 271 2.40 37.96 21.07
CA ASN A 271 2.03 37.68 19.68
C ASN A 271 0.95 38.61 19.11
N TYR A 272 0.52 39.64 19.86
CA TYR A 272 -0.45 40.63 19.38
C TYR A 272 0.25 41.82 18.73
N LEU A 273 -0.04 42.04 17.45
CA LEU A 273 0.51 43.17 16.70
C LEU A 273 -0.30 44.46 16.96
N LYS A 274 0.32 45.63 16.72
CA LYS A 274 -0.39 46.92 16.70
C LYS A 274 -1.43 46.92 15.59
N LEU A 275 -2.52 47.68 15.74
CA LEU A 275 -3.56 47.77 14.71
C LEU A 275 -2.96 48.21 13.37
N SER A 276 -2.15 49.28 13.39
CA SER A 276 -1.47 49.80 12.19
C SER A 276 -0.58 48.75 11.51
N THR A 277 0.16 47.95 12.29
CA THR A 277 1.02 46.89 11.76
C THR A 277 0.22 45.76 11.14
N ILE A 278 -0.97 45.43 11.68
CA ILE A 278 -1.84 44.39 11.10
C ILE A 278 -2.35 44.85 9.74
N ILE A 279 -2.89 46.07 9.67
CA ILE A 279 -3.45 46.63 8.43
C ILE A 279 -2.35 46.71 7.36
N GLN A 280 -1.16 47.22 7.71
CA GLN A 280 -0.04 47.32 6.78
C GLN A 280 0.47 45.95 6.32
N ARG A 281 0.65 45.00 7.24
CA ARG A 281 1.33 43.73 6.97
C ARG A 281 0.44 42.70 6.28
N PHE A 282 -0.87 42.71 6.55
CA PHE A 282 -1.79 41.67 6.08
C PHE A 282 -2.93 42.17 5.20
N PHE A 283 -3.32 43.44 5.32
CA PHE A 283 -4.49 44.00 4.62
C PHE A 283 -4.11 45.18 3.72
N LYS A 284 -2.84 45.35 3.35
CA LYS A 284 -2.36 46.37 2.40
C LYS A 284 -2.84 47.81 2.71
N ASN A 285 -2.94 48.16 4.00
CA ASN A 285 -3.49 49.44 4.47
C ASN A 285 -5.02 49.63 4.26
N ASP A 286 -5.76 48.58 3.92
CA ASP A 286 -7.22 48.60 3.82
C ASP A 286 -7.89 48.24 5.16
N GLN A 287 -8.45 49.25 5.82
CA GLN A 287 -9.17 49.09 7.08
C GLN A 287 -10.54 48.41 6.90
N LYS A 288 -11.18 48.53 5.73
CA LYS A 288 -12.48 47.89 5.46
C LYS A 288 -12.33 46.38 5.35
N GLU A 289 -11.26 45.93 4.69
CA GLU A 289 -10.95 44.51 4.56
C GLU A 289 -10.66 43.87 5.92
N LEU A 290 -9.93 44.58 6.81
CA LEU A 290 -9.72 44.14 8.19
C LEU A 290 -11.05 44.04 8.95
N LEU A 291 -11.92 45.06 8.88
CA LEU A 291 -13.23 45.06 9.53
C LEU A 291 -14.09 43.87 9.07
N ALA A 292 -14.13 43.60 7.76
CA ALA A 292 -14.83 42.45 7.21
C ALA A 292 -14.24 41.12 7.73
N ALA A 293 -12.91 40.99 7.81
CA ALA A 293 -12.26 39.80 8.34
C ALA A 293 -12.54 39.59 9.84
N VAL A 294 -12.66 40.67 10.62
CA VAL A 294 -12.96 40.64 12.06
C VAL A 294 -14.43 40.32 12.31
N GLN A 295 -15.34 40.91 11.54
CA GLN A 295 -16.77 40.59 11.56
C GLN A 295 -17.00 39.12 11.21
N ASN A 296 -16.28 38.63 10.20
CA ASN A 296 -16.39 37.25 9.73
C ASN A 296 -15.49 36.25 10.46
N TYR A 297 -14.86 36.69 11.55
CA TYR A 297 -13.99 35.83 12.33
C TYR A 297 -14.81 34.76 13.07
N ASN A 298 -14.69 33.52 12.60
CA ASN A 298 -15.26 32.34 13.23
C ASN A 298 -16.81 32.28 13.24
N HIS A 299 -17.46 32.79 12.18
CA HIS A 299 -18.89 32.54 11.98
C HIS A 299 -19.18 31.04 11.93
N ARG A 300 -20.22 30.63 12.66
CA ARG A 300 -20.83 29.30 12.59
C ARG A 300 -22.24 29.47 12.03
N ILE A 301 -22.70 28.52 11.22
CA ILE A 301 -24.04 28.53 10.64
C ILE A 301 -25.07 28.59 11.79
N VAL A 302 -25.85 29.68 11.85
CA VAL A 302 -26.82 29.95 12.93
C VAL A 302 -28.16 29.27 12.64
N SER A 303 -28.61 29.25 11.38
CA SER A 303 -29.79 28.50 10.96
C SER A 303 -29.78 28.28 9.44
N ILE A 304 -30.38 27.18 8.99
CA ILE A 304 -30.61 26.90 7.57
C ILE A 304 -32.12 26.99 7.34
N LYS A 305 -32.56 27.97 6.54
CA LYS A 305 -33.98 28.14 6.18
C LYS A 305 -34.20 27.67 4.75
N LYS A 306 -35.15 26.75 4.58
CA LYS A 306 -35.52 26.20 3.27
C LYS A 306 -36.41 27.21 2.55
N LEU A 307 -35.94 27.79 1.45
CA LEU A 307 -36.73 28.72 0.64
C LEU A 307 -37.71 27.92 -0.23
N THR A 308 -38.97 28.38 -0.27
CA THR A 308 -40.05 27.75 -1.06
C THR A 308 -40.06 28.17 -2.53
N LYS A 309 -39.34 29.24 -2.89
CA LYS A 309 -39.24 29.77 -4.25
C LYS A 309 -37.78 29.79 -4.71
N ARG A 310 -37.56 29.46 -5.99
CA ARG A 310 -36.25 29.56 -6.64
C ARG A 310 -35.97 31.02 -6.96
N ILE A 311 -34.81 31.51 -6.54
CA ILE A 311 -34.33 32.87 -6.83
C ILE A 311 -33.02 32.70 -7.60
N PRO A 312 -32.77 33.44 -8.70
CA PRO A 312 -31.47 33.46 -9.35
C PRO A 312 -30.42 34.05 -8.40
N VAL A 313 -29.37 33.29 -8.11
CA VAL A 313 -28.22 33.74 -7.31
C VAL A 313 -27.04 33.89 -8.25
N TYR A 314 -26.38 35.04 -8.18
CA TYR A 314 -25.10 35.28 -8.87
C TYR A 314 -23.98 34.84 -7.92
N ASP A 315 -23.25 33.79 -8.28
CA ASP A 315 -22.21 33.20 -7.45
C ASP A 315 -20.97 34.12 -7.40
N ILE A 316 -20.58 34.55 -6.19
CA ILE A 316 -19.25 35.08 -5.90
C ILE A 316 -18.33 33.88 -5.65
N GLU A 317 -17.30 33.72 -6.48
CA GLU A 317 -16.28 32.69 -6.31
C GLU A 317 -15.18 33.15 -5.34
N VAL A 318 -14.80 32.28 -4.40
CA VAL A 318 -13.59 32.46 -3.57
C VAL A 318 -12.47 31.57 -4.14
N PRO A 319 -11.32 32.14 -4.51
CA PRO A 319 -10.20 31.35 -5.03
C PRO A 319 -9.65 30.32 -4.02
N ASN A 320 -9.37 29.11 -4.51
CA ASN A 320 -8.55 28.04 -3.90
C ASN A 320 -9.21 26.93 -3.03
N THR A 321 -10.50 26.60 -3.19
CA THR A 321 -11.10 25.48 -2.42
C THR A 321 -11.97 24.54 -3.27
N HIS A 322 -11.38 23.60 -4.03
CA HIS A 322 -12.19 22.62 -4.79
C HIS A 322 -11.55 21.23 -4.85
N ASN A 323 -12.26 20.21 -4.34
CA ASN A 323 -11.92 18.79 -4.48
C ASN A 323 -12.89 18.11 -5.47
N PHE A 324 -12.44 17.11 -6.21
CA PHE A 324 -13.19 16.43 -7.27
C PHE A 324 -13.28 14.94 -6.98
N ALA A 325 -14.42 14.28 -7.20
CA ALA A 325 -14.56 12.82 -7.05
C ALA A 325 -15.13 12.17 -8.34
N LEU A 326 -14.51 11.08 -8.81
CA LEU A 326 -14.93 10.27 -9.95
C LEU A 326 -15.66 9.02 -9.47
N ALA A 327 -16.98 8.92 -9.68
CA ALA A 327 -17.79 7.75 -9.33
C ALA A 327 -18.35 7.03 -10.57
N ASN A 328 -18.41 5.70 -10.53
CA ASN A 328 -19.08 4.85 -11.52
C ASN A 328 -20.44 4.38 -11.00
N GLY A 329 -21.37 4.08 -11.91
CA GLY A 329 -22.66 3.45 -11.66
C GLY A 329 -23.83 4.42 -11.85
N VAL A 330 -24.79 4.02 -12.70
CA VAL A 330 -26.01 4.80 -13.01
C VAL A 330 -26.82 5.10 -11.73
N PHE A 331 -26.66 4.30 -10.67
CA PHE A 331 -27.30 4.50 -9.36
C PHE A 331 -26.47 5.36 -8.37
N VAL A 332 -25.14 5.28 -8.39
CA VAL A 332 -24.24 6.07 -7.51
C VAL A 332 -24.32 7.56 -7.82
N HIS A 333 -24.57 7.90 -9.09
CA HIS A 333 -24.66 9.28 -9.55
C HIS A 333 -25.66 10.11 -8.74
N ASN A 334 -26.80 9.51 -8.35
CA ASN A 334 -27.82 10.21 -7.57
C ASN A 334 -27.39 10.39 -6.12
N SER A 335 -26.86 9.33 -5.47
CA SER A 335 -26.43 9.39 -4.08
C SER A 335 -25.28 10.38 -3.87
N ALA A 336 -24.24 10.32 -4.72
CA ALA A 336 -23.10 11.22 -4.60
C ALA A 336 -23.45 12.67 -4.95
N LYS A 337 -24.29 12.90 -5.97
CA LYS A 337 -24.74 14.25 -6.33
C LYS A 337 -25.65 14.88 -5.27
N GLN A 338 -26.39 14.06 -4.54
CA GLN A 338 -27.24 14.49 -3.43
C GLN A 338 -26.44 14.70 -2.14
N GLY A 339 -25.47 13.82 -1.84
CA GLY A 339 -24.66 13.88 -0.62
C GLY A 339 -23.47 14.84 -0.69
N ARG A 340 -23.08 15.33 -1.87
CA ARG A 340 -21.93 16.25 -2.00
C ARG A 340 -22.18 17.62 -1.37
N ASP A 341 -21.09 18.20 -0.90
CA ASP A 341 -21.01 19.63 -0.70
C ASP A 341 -20.88 20.33 -2.06
N ARG A 342 -21.96 21.02 -2.46
CA ARG A 342 -22.04 21.67 -3.78
C ARG A 342 -21.08 22.86 -3.91
N GLU A 343 -20.62 23.42 -2.79
CA GLU A 343 -19.72 24.57 -2.77
C GLU A 343 -18.30 24.17 -3.20
N HIS A 344 -17.84 22.98 -2.80
CA HIS A 344 -16.43 22.59 -2.94
C HIS A 344 -16.20 21.26 -3.62
N GLN A 345 -17.25 20.50 -3.94
CA GLN A 345 -17.15 19.17 -4.53
C GLN A 345 -17.86 19.08 -5.87
N ALA A 346 -17.10 18.85 -6.94
CA ALA A 346 -17.63 18.53 -8.26
C ALA A 346 -17.61 17.02 -8.51
N ILE A 347 -18.63 16.51 -9.21
CA ILE A 347 -18.75 15.09 -9.57
C ILE A 347 -18.87 14.96 -11.07
N LEU A 348 -17.98 14.17 -11.66
CA LEU A 348 -18.07 13.72 -13.04
C LEU A 348 -18.37 12.21 -13.04
N PRO A 349 -19.58 11.78 -13.42
CA PRO A 349 -19.86 10.36 -13.59
C PRO A 349 -19.14 9.84 -14.84
N LEU A 350 -18.44 8.72 -14.71
CA LEU A 350 -17.93 7.98 -15.86
C LEU A 350 -18.78 6.75 -16.11
N ARG A 351 -19.15 6.51 -17.36
CA ARG A 351 -20.00 5.37 -17.74
C ARG A 351 -19.19 4.23 -18.35
N GLY A 352 -19.35 3.04 -17.79
CA GLY A 352 -18.72 1.82 -18.30
C GLY A 352 -17.21 1.75 -18.03
N LYS A 353 -16.53 0.81 -18.68
CA LYS A 353 -15.07 0.65 -18.54
C LYS A 353 -14.37 1.70 -19.40
N VAL A 354 -13.46 2.45 -18.77
CA VAL A 354 -12.64 3.47 -19.45
C VAL A 354 -11.76 2.81 -20.52
N LEU A 355 -11.54 3.51 -21.63
CA LEU A 355 -10.66 3.02 -22.70
C LEU A 355 -9.24 2.82 -22.15
N ASN A 356 -8.64 1.64 -22.40
CA ASN A 356 -7.24 1.42 -22.10
C ASN A 356 -6.37 2.24 -23.05
N VAL A 357 -5.76 3.29 -22.53
CA VAL A 357 -4.97 4.23 -23.31
C VAL A 357 -3.58 3.74 -23.70
N GLU A 358 -3.06 2.71 -23.00
CA GLU A 358 -1.77 2.10 -23.34
C GLU A 358 -1.77 1.52 -24.76
N ARG A 359 -2.92 0.99 -25.17
CA ARG A 359 -3.15 0.30 -26.45
C ARG A 359 -3.82 1.19 -27.48
N ALA A 360 -4.27 2.37 -27.08
CA ALA A 360 -5.08 3.26 -27.90
C ALA A 360 -4.23 4.40 -28.43
N ARG A 361 -4.41 4.71 -29.72
CA ARG A 361 -3.85 5.91 -30.33
C ARG A 361 -4.57 7.16 -29.82
N LEU A 362 -3.89 8.31 -29.90
CA LEU A 362 -4.36 9.59 -29.35
C LEU A 362 -5.70 10.05 -29.96
N ASP A 363 -5.92 9.81 -31.25
CA ASP A 363 -7.19 10.04 -31.95
C ASP A 363 -8.37 9.29 -31.32
N LYS A 364 -8.15 8.02 -30.93
CA LYS A 364 -9.15 7.18 -30.27
C LYS A 364 -9.45 7.64 -28.84
N ILE A 365 -8.46 8.27 -28.19
CA ILE A 365 -8.62 8.85 -26.85
C ILE A 365 -9.47 10.12 -26.91
N LEU A 366 -9.22 10.98 -27.89
CA LEU A 366 -9.95 12.25 -28.08
C LEU A 366 -11.40 12.05 -28.57
N THR A 367 -11.68 10.94 -29.26
CA THR A 367 -13.02 10.56 -29.71
C THR A 367 -13.83 9.85 -28.63
N ASN A 368 -13.19 9.38 -27.54
CA ASN A 368 -13.89 8.78 -26.41
C ASN A 368 -14.59 9.86 -25.57
N ASN A 369 -15.92 9.80 -25.49
CA ASN A 369 -16.71 10.81 -24.78
C ASN A 369 -16.34 10.94 -23.29
N GLU A 370 -16.06 9.82 -22.60
CA GLU A 370 -15.75 9.81 -21.17
C GLU A 370 -14.39 10.49 -20.89
N LEU A 371 -13.36 10.14 -21.65
CA LEU A 371 -12.04 10.78 -21.55
C LEU A 371 -12.08 12.24 -21.99
N LYS A 372 -12.83 12.55 -23.06
CA LYS A 372 -13.03 13.94 -23.51
C LYS A 372 -13.69 14.78 -22.42
N SER A 373 -14.74 14.27 -21.78
CA SER A 373 -15.39 14.94 -20.65
C SER A 373 -14.44 15.15 -19.48
N LEU A 374 -13.57 14.17 -19.19
CA LEU A 374 -12.54 14.30 -18.15
C LEU A 374 -11.50 15.38 -18.47
N ILE A 375 -10.99 15.42 -19.71
CA ILE A 375 -10.02 16.43 -20.16
C ILE A 375 -10.63 17.84 -20.08
N ILE A 376 -11.87 18.00 -20.54
CA ILE A 376 -12.60 19.29 -20.48
C ILE A 376 -12.81 19.71 -19.02
N ALA A 377 -13.16 18.78 -18.13
CA ALA A 377 -13.37 19.07 -16.72
C ALA A 377 -12.08 19.53 -16.03
N MET A 378 -10.93 18.91 -16.34
CA MET A 378 -9.64 19.33 -15.77
C MET A 378 -9.18 20.69 -16.30
N GLY A 379 -9.48 21.01 -17.56
CA GLY A 379 -9.15 22.29 -18.19
C GLY A 379 -7.69 22.43 -18.65
N THR A 380 -6.89 21.37 -18.53
CA THR A 380 -5.44 21.39 -18.77
C THR A 380 -5.02 21.01 -20.18
N ASN A 381 -5.95 20.68 -21.08
CA ASN A 381 -5.67 20.01 -22.35
C ASN A 381 -4.87 18.69 -22.17
N ILE A 382 -4.34 18.10 -23.25
CA ILE A 382 -3.62 16.81 -23.26
C ILE A 382 -2.44 16.85 -24.24
N GLY A 383 -1.39 16.06 -23.98
CA GLY A 383 -0.23 15.94 -24.86
C GLY A 383 0.62 17.21 -24.87
N GLU A 384 1.07 17.65 -26.05
CA GLU A 384 1.95 18.82 -26.19
C GLU A 384 1.30 20.14 -25.78
N GLN A 385 -0.04 20.22 -25.79
CA GLN A 385 -0.79 21.40 -25.37
C GLN A 385 -1.12 21.39 -23.87
N PHE A 386 -0.61 20.40 -23.13
CA PHE A 386 -0.86 20.27 -21.70
C PHE A 386 -0.30 21.48 -20.94
N ASP A 387 -1.16 22.10 -20.13
CA ASP A 387 -0.81 23.24 -19.29
C ASP A 387 -1.41 23.05 -17.89
N ILE A 388 -0.53 22.76 -16.93
CA ILE A 388 -0.92 22.54 -15.54
C ILE A 388 -1.42 23.82 -14.85
N THR A 389 -1.06 25.01 -15.32
CA THR A 389 -1.50 26.27 -14.70
C THR A 389 -2.99 26.53 -14.89
N LYS A 390 -3.59 25.91 -15.91
CA LYS A 390 -5.03 25.96 -16.21
C LYS A 390 -5.83 24.88 -15.48
N LEU A 391 -5.19 24.10 -14.61
CA LEU A 391 -5.84 23.05 -13.84
C LEU A 391 -6.93 23.65 -12.94
N ARG A 392 -8.18 23.28 -13.21
CA ARG A 392 -9.35 23.77 -12.46
C ARG A 392 -9.46 23.17 -11.06
N TYR A 393 -8.97 21.92 -10.90
CA TYR A 393 -9.13 21.15 -9.67
C TYR A 393 -7.79 20.61 -9.17
N HIS A 394 -7.38 21.06 -7.98
CA HIS A 394 -6.09 20.67 -7.38
C HIS A 394 -6.16 19.33 -6.64
N ARG A 395 -7.36 18.78 -6.42
CA ARG A 395 -7.54 17.42 -5.90
C ARG A 395 -8.51 16.65 -6.79
N ILE A 396 -7.97 15.70 -7.54
CA ILE A 396 -8.70 14.75 -8.37
C ILE A 396 -8.76 13.44 -7.60
N VAL A 397 -9.93 13.10 -7.07
CA VAL A 397 -10.17 11.89 -6.28
C VAL A 397 -10.84 10.83 -7.16
N ILE A 398 -10.21 9.67 -7.28
CA ILE A 398 -10.77 8.49 -7.94
C ILE A 398 -11.60 7.74 -6.90
N MET A 399 -12.91 7.64 -7.10
CA MET A 399 -13.87 7.01 -6.19
C MET A 399 -14.58 5.87 -6.90
N THR A 400 -13.90 4.74 -7.03
CA THR A 400 -14.44 3.52 -7.63
C THR A 400 -15.05 2.61 -6.58
N ASP A 401 -15.93 1.70 -7.02
CA ASP A 401 -16.44 0.61 -6.19
C ASP A 401 -15.31 -0.25 -5.60
N ALA A 402 -15.61 -0.90 -4.49
CA ALA A 402 -14.66 -1.75 -3.75
C ALA A 402 -14.50 -3.16 -4.37
N ASP A 403 -15.22 -3.44 -5.45
CA ASP A 403 -15.20 -4.70 -6.18
C ASP A 403 -14.03 -4.80 -7.19
N VAL A 404 -13.94 -5.95 -7.85
CA VAL A 404 -12.93 -6.23 -8.89
C VAL A 404 -13.04 -5.31 -10.10
N ASP A 405 -14.26 -4.91 -10.48
CA ASP A 405 -14.48 -4.03 -11.61
C ASP A 405 -14.08 -2.59 -11.31
N GLY A 406 -14.32 -2.12 -10.08
CA GLY A 406 -13.81 -0.85 -9.57
C GLY A 406 -12.28 -0.84 -9.52
N ALA A 407 -11.65 -1.92 -9.09
CA ALA A 407 -10.19 -2.06 -9.15
C ALA A 407 -9.66 -1.98 -10.58
N HIS A 408 -10.35 -2.58 -11.55
CA HIS A 408 -9.97 -2.52 -12.96
C HIS A 408 -10.11 -1.10 -13.54
N ILE A 409 -11.21 -0.40 -13.28
CA ILE A 409 -11.43 0.99 -13.72
C ILE A 409 -10.38 1.92 -13.10
N ARG A 410 -10.06 1.73 -11.83
CA ARG A 410 -9.01 2.47 -11.15
C ARG A 410 -7.67 2.31 -11.87
N THR A 411 -7.30 1.10 -12.27
CA THR A 411 -6.06 0.86 -13.04
C THR A 411 -6.10 1.56 -14.40
N LEU A 412 -7.22 1.54 -15.11
CA LEU A 412 -7.38 2.24 -16.40
C LEU A 412 -7.21 3.77 -16.25
N LEU A 413 -7.82 4.36 -15.23
CA LEU A 413 -7.68 5.79 -14.93
C LEU A 413 -6.25 6.15 -14.52
N LEU A 414 -5.61 5.33 -13.68
CA LEU A 414 -4.21 5.55 -13.29
C LEU A 414 -3.28 5.46 -14.50
N THR A 415 -3.55 4.56 -15.43
CA THR A 415 -2.81 4.46 -16.70
C THR A 415 -2.97 5.73 -17.52
N PHE A 416 -4.19 6.25 -17.62
CA PHE A 416 -4.46 7.53 -18.28
C PHE A 416 -3.70 8.71 -17.65
N PHE A 417 -3.77 8.84 -16.32
CA PHE A 417 -3.03 9.89 -15.63
C PHE A 417 -1.52 9.73 -15.74
N TYR A 418 -1.01 8.49 -15.70
CA TYR A 418 0.42 8.24 -15.83
C TYR A 418 0.94 8.52 -17.25
N ARG A 419 0.17 8.21 -18.29
CA ARG A 419 0.62 8.42 -19.68
C ARG A 419 0.56 9.87 -20.13
N TYR A 420 -0.47 10.60 -19.70
CA TYR A 420 -0.73 11.95 -20.22
C TYR A 420 -0.62 13.06 -19.18
N TYR A 421 -0.56 12.74 -17.90
CA TYR A 421 -0.65 13.70 -16.79
C TYR A 421 0.37 13.41 -15.68
N VAL A 422 1.60 13.03 -16.03
CA VAL A 422 2.68 12.74 -15.07
C VAL A 422 2.89 13.89 -14.09
N GLU A 423 2.76 15.14 -14.54
CA GLU A 423 2.92 16.31 -13.68
C GLU A 423 1.85 16.40 -12.59
N LEU A 424 0.61 15.95 -12.87
CA LEU A 424 -0.45 15.90 -11.87
C LEU A 424 -0.13 14.90 -10.76
N LEU A 425 0.51 13.78 -11.11
CA LEU A 425 0.98 12.78 -10.16
C LEU A 425 2.15 13.31 -9.33
N LYS A 426 3.14 13.96 -9.97
CA LYS A 426 4.31 14.53 -9.28
C LYS A 426 3.93 15.64 -8.30
N ASN A 427 2.95 16.47 -8.64
CA ASN A 427 2.48 17.55 -7.78
C ASN A 427 1.45 17.11 -6.73
N GLY A 428 1.10 15.82 -6.67
CA GLY A 428 0.22 15.27 -5.65
C GLY A 428 -1.25 15.70 -5.80
N HIS A 429 -1.72 15.80 -7.05
CA HIS A 429 -3.11 16.16 -7.34
C HIS A 429 -4.05 14.95 -7.43
N ILE A 430 -3.54 13.73 -7.59
CA ILE A 430 -4.35 12.51 -7.76
C ILE A 430 -4.49 11.76 -6.43
N TYR A 431 -5.73 11.45 -6.06
CA TYR A 431 -6.09 10.73 -4.83
C TYR A 431 -7.01 9.56 -5.16
N ILE A 432 -7.08 8.57 -4.27
CA ILE A 432 -8.01 7.43 -4.34
C ILE A 432 -8.83 7.42 -3.05
N ALA A 433 -10.16 7.51 -3.17
CA ALA A 433 -11.05 7.38 -2.03
C ALA A 433 -11.05 5.93 -1.50
N GLN A 434 -11.23 5.75 -0.20
CA GLN A 434 -11.38 4.44 0.43
C GLN A 434 -12.78 4.33 1.03
N PRO A 435 -13.76 3.74 0.32
CA PRO A 435 -15.07 3.47 0.89
C PRO A 435 -15.05 2.35 1.94
N PRO A 436 -15.96 2.36 2.93
CA PRO A 436 -16.08 1.28 3.89
C PRO A 436 -16.67 0.02 3.23
N LEU A 437 -16.24 -1.15 3.72
CA LEU A 437 -16.72 -2.44 3.25
C LEU A 437 -17.95 -2.92 4.04
N TYR A 438 -18.09 -2.47 5.29
CA TYR A 438 -19.16 -2.90 6.19
C TYR A 438 -19.81 -1.71 6.89
N SER A 439 -21.12 -1.80 7.11
CA SER A 439 -21.84 -1.03 8.13
C SER A 439 -22.38 -1.95 9.21
N LEU A 440 -22.28 -1.50 10.46
CA LEU A 440 -22.78 -2.19 11.64
C LEU A 440 -23.78 -1.28 12.34
N LYS A 441 -25.05 -1.69 12.39
CA LYS A 441 -26.12 -0.99 13.10
C LYS A 441 -26.32 -1.61 14.47
N TYR A 442 -26.06 -0.83 15.53
CA TYR A 442 -26.29 -1.22 16.92
C TYR A 442 -27.31 -0.26 17.57
N GLY A 443 -28.56 -0.69 17.65
CA GLY A 443 -29.67 0.18 18.08
C GLY A 443 -29.87 1.35 17.12
N LYS A 444 -29.62 2.58 17.60
CA LYS A 444 -29.68 3.83 16.80
C LYS A 444 -28.32 4.27 16.24
N GLU A 445 -27.22 3.66 16.70
CA GLU A 445 -25.87 4.04 16.27
C GLU A 445 -25.43 3.22 15.05
N MET A 446 -24.78 3.90 14.10
CA MET A 446 -24.19 3.32 12.89
C MET A 446 -22.67 3.39 12.98
N PHE A 447 -22.00 2.27 12.73
CA PHE A 447 -20.55 2.16 12.66
C PHE A 447 -20.12 1.65 11.29
N TYR A 448 -18.95 2.08 10.81
CA TYR A 448 -18.40 1.67 9.53
C TYR A 448 -17.04 1.00 9.71
N ALA A 449 -16.75 -0.02 8.91
CA ALA A 449 -15.46 -0.71 8.91
C ALA A 449 -14.93 -0.89 7.48
N TYR A 450 -13.62 -0.68 7.30
CA TYR A 450 -12.96 -0.69 5.98
C TYR A 450 -12.26 -2.02 5.68
N ASN A 451 -12.17 -2.91 6.66
CA ASN A 451 -11.63 -4.27 6.53
C ASN A 451 -12.20 -5.20 7.62
N ASP A 452 -11.93 -6.50 7.50
CA ASP A 452 -12.42 -7.51 8.44
C ASP A 452 -11.86 -7.34 9.86
N GLU A 453 -10.62 -6.87 9.99
CA GLU A 453 -9.99 -6.64 11.30
C GLU A 453 -10.69 -5.50 12.06
N GLU A 454 -11.00 -4.41 11.37
CA GLU A 454 -11.76 -3.27 11.90
C GLU A 454 -13.17 -3.69 12.26
N LYS A 455 -13.84 -4.49 11.42
CA LYS A 455 -15.15 -5.06 11.74
C LYS A 455 -15.08 -5.86 13.06
N ALA A 456 -14.07 -6.71 13.22
CA ALA A 456 -13.88 -7.50 14.42
C ALA A 456 -13.59 -6.62 15.67
N LYS A 457 -12.83 -5.53 15.50
CA LYS A 457 -12.58 -4.55 16.57
C LYS A 457 -13.85 -3.83 16.99
N VAL A 458 -14.65 -3.33 16.04
CA VAL A 458 -15.92 -2.65 16.32
C VAL A 458 -16.86 -3.59 17.08
N LEU A 459 -16.95 -4.86 16.69
CA LEU A 459 -17.74 -5.86 17.40
C LEU A 459 -17.27 -6.07 18.85
N LYS A 460 -15.95 -6.19 19.08
CA LYS A 460 -15.38 -6.30 20.44
C LYS A 460 -15.61 -5.05 21.28
N ASP A 461 -15.51 -3.87 20.69
CA ASP A 461 -15.75 -2.61 21.40
C ASP A 461 -17.22 -2.47 21.82
N LEU A 462 -18.15 -2.93 20.99
CA LEU A 462 -19.57 -3.01 21.31
C LEU A 462 -19.84 -4.00 22.47
N GLU A 463 -19.15 -5.15 22.48
CA GLU A 463 -19.19 -6.10 23.61
C GLU A 463 -18.69 -5.45 24.91
N ASN A 464 -17.52 -4.80 24.87
CA ASN A 464 -16.89 -4.18 26.03
C ASN A 464 -17.71 -3.01 26.59
N ARG A 465 -18.31 -2.16 25.73
CA ARG A 465 -19.21 -1.07 26.14
C ARG A 465 -20.42 -1.58 26.94
N LYS A 466 -20.90 -2.80 26.63
CA LYS A 466 -21.99 -3.44 27.38
C LYS A 466 -21.52 -3.98 28.73
N VAL A 467 -20.34 -4.61 28.81
CA VAL A 467 -19.76 -5.04 30.10
C VAL A 467 -19.61 -3.85 31.05
N ALA A 468 -19.06 -2.73 30.56
CA ALA A 468 -18.94 -1.51 31.35
C ALA A 468 -20.29 -0.91 31.77
N LYS A 469 -21.32 -0.93 30.89
CA LYS A 469 -22.69 -0.52 31.23
C LYS A 469 -23.39 -1.47 32.22
N ALA A 470 -23.05 -2.76 32.22
CA ALA A 470 -23.59 -3.75 33.15
C ALA A 470 -22.94 -3.63 34.55
N GLU A 471 -21.64 -3.33 34.60
CA GLU A 471 -20.91 -3.06 35.85
C GLU A 471 -21.34 -1.74 36.50
N THR A 472 -21.54 -0.68 35.71
CA THR A 472 -22.10 0.59 36.22
C THR A 472 -23.57 0.46 36.64
N LYS A 473 -24.38 -0.35 35.94
CA LYS A 473 -25.74 -0.68 36.41
C LYS A 473 -25.75 -1.54 37.69
N LYS A 474 -24.76 -2.41 37.92
CA LYS A 474 -24.61 -3.15 39.19
C LYS A 474 -24.22 -2.23 40.34
N ALA A 475 -23.39 -1.21 40.10
CA ALA A 475 -23.05 -0.18 41.09
C ALA A 475 -24.24 0.75 41.41
N ALA A 476 -25.10 1.04 40.42
CA ALA A 476 -26.28 1.87 40.62
C ALA A 476 -27.50 1.13 41.20
N LYS A 477 -27.50 -0.22 41.24
CA LYS A 477 -28.64 -1.02 41.74
C LYS A 477 -28.69 -1.18 43.27
N ASN A 478 -27.79 -0.52 44.01
CA ASN A 478 -27.88 -0.42 45.47
C ASN A 478 -28.69 0.80 45.95
N ASP A 479 -29.15 1.67 45.05
CA ASP A 479 -30.05 2.76 45.42
C ASP A 479 -31.26 2.84 44.47
N LYS A 480 -32.41 2.54 45.07
CA LYS A 480 -33.80 2.86 44.65
C LYS A 480 -34.54 1.91 43.71
N GLU A 481 -35.53 1.30 44.36
CA GLU A 481 -36.75 0.69 43.84
C GLU A 481 -37.71 1.69 43.17
N ILE A 482 -38.37 1.18 42.12
CA ILE A 482 -39.76 1.38 41.66
C ILE A 482 -40.18 2.82 41.27
N VAL A 483 -40.53 3.01 39.97
CA VAL A 483 -41.85 3.48 39.47
C VAL A 483 -42.00 3.05 37.99
N GLU A 484 -43.23 2.71 37.63
CA GLU A 484 -43.79 2.16 36.38
C GLU A 484 -43.97 3.15 35.21
N GLY A 485 -44.27 2.58 34.03
CA GLY A 485 -45.06 3.17 32.91
C GLY A 485 -44.30 4.07 31.93
N GLU A 486 -44.53 4.14 30.62
CA GLU A 486 -45.46 3.59 29.60
C GLU A 486 -44.75 3.77 28.22
N GLY A 487 -44.98 2.92 27.21
CA GLY A 487 -45.77 3.33 26.04
C GLY A 487 -44.97 3.61 24.75
N GLU A 488 -45.02 2.65 23.83
CA GLU A 488 -45.14 2.71 22.35
C GLU A 488 -44.44 3.81 21.50
N ASN A 489 -43.66 3.38 20.48
CA ASN A 489 -44.14 3.28 19.08
C ASN A 489 -42.98 2.98 18.11
N GLU A 490 -43.14 1.89 17.37
CA GLU A 490 -42.36 1.58 16.17
C GLU A 490 -42.98 2.31 14.98
N SER A 491 -42.18 3.09 14.26
CA SER A 491 -42.56 3.58 12.93
C SER A 491 -41.85 2.72 11.87
N GLU A 492 -42.63 1.85 11.24
CA GLU A 492 -42.29 1.18 9.99
C GLU A 492 -42.14 2.21 8.87
N ALA A 493 -40.94 2.35 8.32
CA ALA A 493 -40.72 2.82 6.97
C ALA A 493 -39.39 2.24 6.45
N ASP A 494 -39.51 1.46 5.38
CA ASP A 494 -38.52 1.18 4.34
C ASP A 494 -38.42 -0.33 4.02
N LYS A 495 -39.42 -0.79 3.26
CA LYS A 495 -39.27 -1.94 2.36
C LYS A 495 -38.98 -1.40 0.96
N ALA A 496 -37.78 -1.69 0.46
CA ALA A 496 -37.51 -2.25 -0.88
C ALA A 496 -36.10 -1.87 -1.35
N VAL A 497 -35.12 -2.78 -1.18
CA VAL A 497 -34.06 -3.08 -2.17
C VAL A 497 -33.64 -4.54 -1.95
N GLU A 498 -33.62 -5.32 -3.02
CA GLU A 498 -33.24 -6.74 -3.02
C GLU A 498 -31.72 -6.97 -2.92
N ALA A 499 -31.40 -8.17 -2.42
CA ALA A 499 -30.09 -8.85 -2.40
C ALA A 499 -29.02 -8.32 -1.41
N GLU A 500 -29.29 -8.39 -0.11
CA GLU A 500 -28.26 -8.19 0.93
C GLU A 500 -27.91 -9.50 1.66
N GLU A 501 -26.62 -9.79 1.81
CA GLU A 501 -26.12 -10.70 2.86
C GLU A 501 -26.17 -9.97 4.21
N LYS A 502 -27.38 -9.79 4.75
CA LYS A 502 -27.59 -9.27 6.12
C LYS A 502 -27.21 -10.37 7.10
N GLN A 503 -26.08 -10.20 7.78
CA GLN A 503 -25.71 -11.06 8.90
C GLN A 503 -26.10 -10.35 10.19
N ALA A 504 -26.97 -10.96 10.98
CA ALA A 504 -27.36 -10.44 12.30
C ALA A 504 -26.63 -11.23 13.39
N ILE A 505 -25.92 -10.52 14.26
CA ILE A 505 -25.24 -11.11 15.42
C ILE A 505 -25.90 -10.57 16.69
N MET A 506 -26.15 -11.44 17.66
CA MET A 506 -26.67 -11.04 18.98
C MET A 506 -25.51 -10.76 19.91
N ILE A 507 -25.37 -9.50 20.34
CA ILE A 507 -24.39 -9.11 21.36
C ILE A 507 -25.16 -8.69 22.61
N GLY A 508 -25.11 -9.52 23.66
CA GLY A 508 -25.69 -9.23 24.97
C GLY A 508 -27.19 -8.86 24.93
N GLY A 509 -27.97 -9.55 24.08
CA GLY A 509 -29.42 -9.36 23.91
C GLY A 509 -29.83 -8.27 22.92
N THR A 510 -28.89 -7.49 22.37
CA THR A 510 -29.17 -6.49 21.33
C THR A 510 -28.72 -7.01 19.96
N LYS A 511 -29.61 -6.92 18.97
CA LYS A 511 -29.32 -7.33 17.59
C LYS A 511 -28.40 -6.33 16.90
N VAL A 512 -27.26 -6.80 16.40
CA VAL A 512 -26.35 -6.03 15.55
C VAL A 512 -26.60 -6.46 14.12
N ASN A 513 -27.09 -5.54 13.29
CA ASN A 513 -27.26 -5.79 11.87
C ASN A 513 -25.98 -5.40 11.14
N ILE A 514 -25.34 -6.36 10.49
CA ILE A 514 -24.14 -6.15 9.68
C ILE A 514 -24.56 -6.20 8.22
N GLN A 515 -24.28 -5.12 7.50
CA GLN A 515 -24.44 -5.01 6.05
C GLN A 515 -23.06 -4.88 5.41
N ARG A 516 -22.82 -5.65 4.35
CA ARG A 516 -21.62 -5.55 3.53
C ARG A 516 -21.97 -4.77 2.27
N TYR A 517 -21.18 -3.73 1.98
CA TYR A 517 -21.32 -2.97 0.74
C TYR A 517 -20.52 -3.64 -0.38
N LYS A 518 -21.17 -3.99 -1.48
CA LYS A 518 -20.49 -4.49 -2.70
C LYS A 518 -20.14 -3.36 -3.66
N GLY A 519 -20.87 -2.25 -3.61
CA GLY A 519 -20.61 -1.05 -4.39
C GLY A 519 -21.06 0.23 -3.68
N LEU A 520 -20.59 1.37 -4.17
CA LEU A 520 -20.95 2.70 -3.67
C LEU A 520 -22.44 3.02 -3.89
N GLY A 521 -23.09 2.32 -4.82
CA GLY A 521 -24.51 2.52 -5.15
C GLY A 521 -25.49 1.96 -4.13
N GLU A 522 -24.98 1.12 -3.23
CA GLU A 522 -25.74 0.56 -2.10
C GLU A 522 -25.74 1.52 -0.90
N MET A 523 -24.99 2.63 -0.99
CA MET A 523 -24.91 3.64 0.06
C MET A 523 -25.92 4.76 -0.18
N ASN A 524 -26.64 5.12 0.88
CA ASN A 524 -27.45 6.33 0.90
C ASN A 524 -26.55 7.59 0.82
N PRO A 525 -27.06 8.74 0.33
CA PRO A 525 -26.31 9.98 0.23
C PRO A 525 -25.59 10.38 1.53
N ASP A 526 -26.27 10.26 2.68
CA ASP A 526 -25.71 10.62 3.99
C ASP A 526 -24.60 9.66 4.41
N GLN A 527 -24.76 8.36 4.14
CA GLN A 527 -23.74 7.35 4.43
C GLN A 527 -22.49 7.57 3.60
N LEU A 528 -22.66 7.90 2.31
CA LEU A 528 -21.56 8.20 1.42
C LEU A 528 -20.84 9.48 1.87
N TRP A 529 -21.59 10.50 2.28
CA TRP A 529 -21.04 11.74 2.83
C TRP A 529 -20.18 11.47 4.07
N ASP A 530 -20.76 10.83 5.07
CA ASP A 530 -20.12 10.59 6.38
C ASP A 530 -18.85 9.74 6.28
N THR A 531 -18.76 8.88 5.27
CA THR A 531 -17.69 7.87 5.17
C THR A 531 -16.61 8.20 4.16
N THR A 532 -16.98 8.82 3.02
CA THR A 532 -16.06 8.99 1.88
C THR A 532 -15.91 10.42 1.40
N MET A 533 -16.89 11.29 1.61
CA MET A 533 -16.88 12.63 1.03
C MET A 533 -16.57 13.73 2.05
N ASP A 534 -16.95 13.57 3.32
CA ASP A 534 -16.70 14.53 4.40
C ASP A 534 -15.18 14.68 4.65
N PRO A 535 -14.59 15.88 4.44
CA PRO A 535 -13.19 16.14 4.72
C PRO A 535 -12.71 15.79 6.13
N LYS A 536 -13.60 15.71 7.13
CA LYS A 536 -13.26 15.37 8.52
C LYS A 536 -13.04 13.88 8.73
N ASN A 537 -13.83 13.05 8.04
CA ASN A 537 -13.90 11.60 8.30
C ASN A 537 -13.35 10.76 7.15
N ARG A 538 -13.27 11.32 5.93
CA ARG A 538 -12.85 10.57 4.75
C ARG A 538 -11.41 10.08 4.84
N MET A 539 -11.20 8.87 4.35
CA MET A 539 -9.87 8.33 4.10
C MET A 539 -9.54 8.35 2.61
N MET A 540 -8.38 8.90 2.27
CA MET A 540 -7.88 8.98 0.89
C MET A 540 -6.43 8.56 0.83
N LYS A 541 -6.04 7.92 -0.27
CA LYS A 541 -4.64 7.62 -0.61
C LYS A 541 -4.16 8.62 -1.66
N LEU A 542 -3.06 9.31 -1.38
CA LEU A 542 -2.36 10.13 -2.37
C LEU A 542 -1.58 9.20 -3.31
N VAL A 543 -1.68 9.43 -4.62
CA VAL A 543 -0.91 8.68 -5.62
C VAL A 543 0.42 9.39 -5.87
N THR A 544 1.53 8.68 -5.68
CA THR A 544 2.89 9.16 -5.94
C THR A 544 3.60 8.25 -6.92
N VAL A 545 4.66 8.77 -7.56
CA VAL A 545 5.55 8.00 -8.46
C VAL A 545 6.96 8.11 -7.90
N ASP A 546 7.42 7.05 -7.25
CA ASP A 546 8.75 7.01 -6.62
C ASP A 546 9.85 6.66 -7.64
N ASP A 547 9.58 5.67 -8.49
CA ASP A 547 10.47 5.20 -9.55
C ASP A 547 9.70 5.18 -10.88
N ALA A 548 10.04 6.13 -11.76
CA ALA A 548 9.38 6.27 -13.05
C ALA A 548 9.70 5.12 -14.01
N GLU A 549 10.88 4.50 -13.92
CA GLU A 549 11.28 3.40 -14.80
C GLU A 549 10.52 2.12 -14.42
N ALA A 550 10.49 1.79 -13.12
CA ALA A 550 9.73 0.66 -12.62
C ALA A 550 8.21 0.83 -12.83
N ALA A 551 7.69 2.06 -12.65
CA ALA A 551 6.29 2.36 -12.94
C ALA A 551 5.96 2.17 -14.43
N ASN A 552 6.83 2.66 -15.32
CA ASN A 552 6.68 2.48 -16.77
C ASN A 552 6.64 1.00 -17.16
N GLU A 553 7.60 0.20 -16.68
CA GLU A 553 7.64 -1.24 -16.94
C GLU A 553 6.36 -1.93 -16.45
N THR A 554 5.87 -1.54 -15.27
CA THR A 554 4.65 -2.11 -14.69
C THR A 554 3.41 -1.79 -15.55
N PHE A 555 3.26 -0.54 -16.02
CA PHE A 555 2.15 -0.17 -16.91
C PHE A 555 2.25 -0.88 -18.26
N GLU A 556 3.44 -1.01 -18.84
CA GLU A 556 3.64 -1.74 -20.10
C GLU A 556 3.28 -3.22 -19.97
N ILE A 557 3.75 -3.89 -18.90
CA ILE A 557 3.42 -5.31 -18.64
C ILE A 557 1.92 -5.50 -18.39
N LEU A 558 1.30 -4.66 -17.57
CA LEU A 558 -0.09 -4.85 -17.15
C LEU A 558 -1.09 -4.35 -18.18
N MET A 559 -0.80 -3.27 -18.90
CA MET A 559 -1.75 -2.56 -19.75
C MET A 559 -1.40 -2.61 -21.23
N GLY A 560 -0.20 -3.04 -21.60
CA GLY A 560 0.27 -3.09 -23.00
C GLY A 560 -0.43 -4.12 -23.88
N ASP A 561 0.01 -4.23 -25.13
CA ASP A 561 -0.58 -5.15 -26.11
C ASP A 561 -0.18 -6.61 -25.88
N GLU A 562 1.00 -6.84 -25.31
CA GLU A 562 1.57 -8.17 -25.13
C GLU A 562 0.89 -8.97 -24.02
N VAL A 563 0.31 -10.12 -24.39
CA VAL A 563 -0.47 -10.97 -23.46
C VAL A 563 0.46 -11.83 -22.58
N GLU A 564 1.55 -12.34 -23.14
CA GLU A 564 2.45 -13.26 -22.43
C GLU A 564 3.14 -12.63 -21.21
N PRO A 565 3.71 -11.41 -21.28
CA PRO A 565 4.27 -10.72 -20.11
C PRO A 565 3.24 -10.52 -18.99
N ARG A 566 2.02 -10.05 -19.33
CA ARG A 566 0.91 -9.88 -18.39
C ARG A 566 0.55 -11.20 -17.71
N LYS A 567 0.36 -12.26 -18.50
CA LYS A 567 0.00 -13.59 -18.00
C LYS A 567 1.06 -14.13 -17.05
N LYS A 568 2.33 -13.97 -17.39
CA LYS A 568 3.46 -14.35 -16.54
C LYS A 568 3.52 -13.52 -15.25
N PHE A 569 3.24 -12.23 -15.32
CA PHE A 569 3.15 -11.35 -14.16
C PHE A 569 2.04 -11.81 -13.21
N ILE A 570 0.82 -12.02 -13.71
CA ILE A 570 -0.32 -12.51 -12.93
C ILE A 570 0.01 -13.88 -12.31
N GLN A 571 0.53 -14.83 -13.08
CA GLN A 571 0.89 -16.15 -12.56
C GLN A 571 1.97 -16.10 -11.47
N THR A 572 2.89 -15.13 -11.55
CA THR A 572 3.99 -14.97 -10.59
C THR A 572 3.50 -14.35 -9.29
N TYR A 573 2.63 -13.33 -9.36
CA TYR A 573 2.28 -12.48 -8.22
C TYR A 573 0.87 -12.70 -7.67
N ALA A 574 -0.04 -13.37 -8.38
CA ALA A 574 -1.43 -13.56 -7.93
C ALA A 574 -1.54 -14.21 -6.54
N LYS A 575 -0.63 -15.12 -6.19
CA LYS A 575 -0.62 -15.79 -4.87
C LYS A 575 -0.02 -14.95 -3.73
N SER A 576 0.66 -13.86 -4.05
CA SER A 576 1.23 -12.93 -3.07
C SER A 576 0.35 -11.71 -2.79
N VAL A 577 -0.73 -11.52 -3.57
CA VAL A 577 -1.69 -10.44 -3.35
C VAL A 577 -2.56 -10.81 -2.15
N GLN A 578 -2.57 -9.96 -1.13
CA GLN A 578 -3.37 -10.17 0.09
C GLN A 578 -4.85 -9.78 -0.10
N ASN A 579 -5.18 -9.04 -1.16
CA ASN A 579 -6.50 -8.46 -1.44
C ASN A 579 -7.06 -8.94 -2.81
N LEU A 580 -7.12 -10.25 -3.05
CA LEU A 580 -7.95 -10.82 -4.11
C LEU A 580 -9.18 -11.40 -3.42
N ASP A 581 -10.36 -10.82 -3.68
CA ASP A 581 -11.70 -11.24 -3.24
C ASP A 581 -11.75 -12.23 -2.07
N ILE A 582 -12.00 -11.70 -0.86
CA ILE A 582 -12.59 -12.46 0.26
C ILE A 582 -14.10 -12.27 0.22
#